data_AF-A0AA44I0K7-F1
#
_entry.id   AF-A0AA44I0K7-F1
#
_cell.length_a   1.000
_cell.length_b   1.000
_cell.length_c   1.000
_cell.angle_alpha   90.00
_cell.angle_beta   90.00
_cell.angle_gamma   90.00
#
_symmetry.space_group_name_H-M   'P 1'
#
loop_
_entity.id
_entity.type
_entity.pdbx_description
1 polymer ?
#
loop_
_entity_poly.entity_id
_entity_poly.type
_entity_poly.pdbx_seq_one_letter_code
_entity_poly.pdbx_strand_id
1 'polypeptide(L)'
;MKAAIRKKKLLAIVPLSEYTIDQLEKAGKFPKRFPLTNGTVAWNLDEVEAWLDHRQVNPDEVETNERVKNMVKNNPNHIKAQEKRQGASHA
;
A
#
# COMPACT_ATOMS: atom_id res chain seq x y z
N MET A 1 10.36 -2.98 24.52
CA MET A 1 11.63 -3.40 23.90
C MET A 1 11.47 -3.29 22.39
N LYS A 2 12.32 -2.55 21.68
CA LYS A 2 12.16 -2.39 20.22
C LYS A 2 12.76 -3.61 19.52
N ALA A 3 11.90 -4.50 19.04
CA ALA A 3 12.32 -5.68 18.29
C ALA A 3 12.56 -5.30 16.83
N ALA A 4 13.77 -5.56 16.33
CA ALA A 4 14.08 -5.43 14.91
C ALA A 4 13.67 -6.71 14.19
N ILE A 5 12.87 -6.58 13.12
CA ILE A 5 12.47 -7.69 12.27
C ILE A 5 13.20 -7.64 10.93
N ARG A 6 13.66 -8.81 10.49
CA ARG A 6 14.24 -8.99 9.15
C ARG A 6 13.13 -9.22 8.13
N LYS A 7 13.46 -9.04 6.85
CA LYS A 7 12.57 -9.26 5.69
C LYS A 7 11.72 -10.54 5.77
N LYS A 8 12.33 -11.69 6.09
CA LYS A 8 11.60 -12.96 6.18
C LYS A 8 10.45 -12.92 7.21
N LYS A 9 10.69 -12.30 8.37
CA LYS A 9 9.67 -12.15 9.41
C LYS A 9 8.67 -11.06 9.06
N LEU A 10 9.13 -9.99 8.41
CA LEU A 10 8.27 -8.93 7.91
C LEU A 10 7.21 -9.47 6.94
N LEU A 11 7.62 -10.26 5.94
CA LEU A 11 6.71 -10.85 4.94
C LEU A 11 5.74 -11.90 5.55
N ALA A 12 6.05 -12.43 6.73
CA ALA A 12 5.15 -13.33 7.45
C ALA A 12 4.07 -12.55 8.23
N ILE A 13 4.40 -11.35 8.71
CA ILE A 13 3.48 -10.47 9.46
C ILE A 13 2.62 -9.66 8.48
N VAL A 14 3.25 -9.08 7.47
CA VAL A 14 2.61 -8.28 6.44
C VAL A 14 2.48 -9.17 5.20
N PRO A 15 1.25 -9.62 4.83
CA PRO A 15 1.03 -10.49 3.68
C PRO A 15 1.08 -9.70 2.36
N LEU A 16 2.11 -8.86 2.19
CA LEU A 16 2.39 -8.10 0.98
C LEU A 16 3.67 -8.61 0.32
N SER A 17 3.76 -8.38 -0.99
CA SER A 17 4.98 -8.67 -1.74
C SER A 17 6.09 -7.68 -1.39
N GLU A 18 7.35 -8.09 -1.49
CA GLU A 18 8.48 -7.17 -1.32
C GLU A 18 8.39 -5.96 -2.25
N TYR A 19 7.98 -6.18 -3.51
CA TYR A 19 7.80 -5.09 -4.47
C TYR A 19 6.79 -4.04 -3.96
N THR A 20 5.69 -4.49 -3.36
CA THR A 20 4.68 -3.60 -2.77
C THR A 20 5.27 -2.81 -1.61
N ILE A 21 6.05 -3.46 -0.75
CA ILE A 21 6.73 -2.81 0.38
C ILE A 21 7.71 -1.74 -0.13
N ASP A 22 8.51 -2.04 -1.17
CA ASP A 22 9.43 -1.07 -1.78
C ASP A 22 8.70 0.13 -2.39
N GLN A 23 7.53 -0.09 -3.03
CA GLN A 23 6.71 1.02 -3.54
C GLN A 23 6.17 1.89 -2.42
N LEU A 24 5.71 1.29 -1.33
CA LEU A 24 5.20 2.03 -0.18
C LEU A 24 6.32 2.77 0.56
N GLU A 25 7.52 2.19 0.64
CA GLU A 25 8.71 2.86 1.18
C GLU A 25 9.08 4.07 0.30
N LYS A 26 9.05 3.92 -1.03
CA LYS A 26 9.26 5.04 -1.98
C LYS A 26 8.18 6.12 -1.86
N ALA A 27 6.94 5.74 -1.62
CA ALA A 27 5.83 6.67 -1.38
C ALA A 27 5.88 7.32 0.01
N GLY A 28 6.81 6.92 0.89
CA GLY A 28 6.88 7.40 2.28
C GLY A 28 5.76 6.89 3.18
N LYS A 29 4.99 5.90 2.71
CA LYS A 29 3.84 5.31 3.41
C LYS A 29 4.16 3.99 4.11
N PHE A 30 5.44 3.65 4.24
CA PHE A 30 5.89 2.45 4.95
C PHE A 30 7.06 2.81 5.89
N PRO A 31 7.20 2.12 7.04
CA PRO A 31 8.32 2.34 7.95
C PRO A 31 9.67 2.23 7.26
N LYS A 32 10.59 3.16 7.59
CA LYS A 32 11.90 3.24 6.95
C LYS A 32 12.79 2.09 7.41
N ARG A 33 13.39 1.37 6.45
CA ARG A 33 14.42 0.36 6.75
C ARG A 33 15.70 1.01 7.29
N PHE A 34 16.38 0.31 8.21
CA PHE A 34 17.70 0.69 8.69
C PHE A 34 18.70 -0.45 8.55
N PRO A 35 19.99 -0.15 8.29
CA PRO A 35 21.02 -1.17 8.22
C PRO A 35 21.33 -1.69 9.63
N LEU A 36 21.23 -3.01 9.81
CA LEU A 36 21.62 -3.68 11.04
C LEU A 36 23.10 -4.10 11.00
N THR A 37 23.57 -4.61 9.86
CA THR A 37 24.97 -5.02 9.61
C THR A 37 25.34 -4.85 8.12
N ASN A 38 26.58 -5.18 7.71
CA ASN A 38 26.99 -5.18 6.30
C ASN A 38 26.07 -6.07 5.45
N GLY A 39 25.15 -5.42 4.73
CA GLY A 39 24.18 -6.06 3.82
C GLY A 39 22.88 -6.54 4.46
N THR A 40 22.70 -6.41 5.78
CA THR A 40 21.42 -6.77 6.44
C THR A 40 20.63 -5.53 6.78
N VAL A 41 19.41 -5.45 6.25
CA VAL A 41 18.42 -4.42 6.61
C VAL A 41 17.36 -5.00 7.54
N ALA A 42 16.88 -4.16 8.45
CA ALA A 42 15.81 -4.49 9.37
C ALA A 42 14.78 -3.36 9.46
N TRP A 43 13.61 -3.71 9.94
CA TRP A 43 12.51 -2.79 10.26
C TRP A 43 12.22 -2.88 11.75
N ASN A 44 11.72 -1.81 12.34
CA ASN A 44 11.22 -1.86 13.70
C ASN A 44 9.83 -2.51 13.70
N LEU A 45 9.64 -3.54 14.53
CA LEU A 45 8.36 -4.24 14.66
C LEU A 45 7.25 -3.27 15.06
N ASP A 46 7.52 -2.41 16.04
CA ASP A 46 6.60 -1.42 16.59
C ASP A 46 6.05 -0.46 15.52
N GLU A 47 6.92 0.03 14.62
CA GLU A 47 6.49 0.88 13.50
C GLU A 47 5.66 0.13 12.46
N VAL A 48 5.96 -1.15 12.24
CA VAL A 48 5.20 -2.01 11.32
C VAL A 48 3.83 -2.34 11.88
N GLU A 49 3.73 -2.61 13.18
CA GLU A 49 2.45 -2.84 13.87
C GLU A 49 1.60 -1.57 13.87
N ALA A 50 2.17 -0.42 14.22
CA ALA A 50 1.47 0.87 14.16
C ALA A 50 0.98 1.20 12.73
N TRP A 51 1.77 0.84 11.71
CA TRP A 51 1.37 1.00 10.32
C TRP A 51 0.20 0.09 9.93
N LEU A 52 0.18 -1.16 10.42
CA LEU A 52 -0.94 -2.09 10.22
C LEU A 52 -2.21 -1.58 10.92
N ASP A 53 -2.10 -1.07 12.14
CA ASP A 53 -3.24 -0.50 12.88
C ASP A 53 -3.82 0.71 12.13
N HIS A 54 -2.96 1.60 11.63
CA HIS A 54 -3.41 2.74 10.82
C HIS A 54 -4.13 2.29 9.54
N ARG A 55 -3.62 1.24 8.87
CA ARG A 55 -4.26 0.63 7.68
C ARG A 55 -5.61 0.02 8.01
N GLN A 56 -5.76 -0.57 9.19
CA GLN A 56 -7.02 -1.16 9.64
C GLN A 56 -8.08 -0.09 9.91
N VAL A 57 -7.68 1.06 10.44
CA VAL A 57 -8.56 2.22 10.66
C VAL A 57 -8.90 2.92 9.34
N ASN A 58 -7.97 2.95 8.38
CA ASN A 58 -8.14 3.63 7.10
C ASN A 58 -7.97 2.67 5.90
N PRO A 59 -8.94 1.77 5.66
CA PRO A 59 -8.90 0.81 4.56
C PRO A 59 -9.02 1.46 3.18
N ASP A 60 -9.51 2.70 3.08
CA ASP A 60 -9.68 3.42 1.81
C ASP A 60 -8.38 4.00 1.25
N GLU A 61 -7.32 4.08 2.06
CA GLU A 61 -5.96 4.49 1.63
C GLU A 61 -5.15 3.35 0.99
N VAL A 62 -5.82 2.32 0.46
CA VAL A 62 -5.16 1.38 -0.47
C VAL A 62 -4.86 2.16 -1.75
N GLU A 63 -3.65 2.74 -1.76
CA GLU A 63 -3.07 3.40 -2.92
C GLU A 63 -3.01 2.38 -4.06
N THR A 64 -4.08 2.40 -4.85
CA THR A 64 -4.19 1.59 -6.05
C THR A 64 -3.06 2.07 -6.94
N ASN A 65 -2.17 1.15 -7.35
CA ASN A 65 -1.08 1.45 -8.27
C ASN A 65 -1.63 2.36 -9.39
N GLU A 66 -1.02 3.53 -9.61
CA GLU A 66 -1.53 4.51 -10.56
C GLU A 66 -1.82 3.90 -11.93
N ARG A 67 -1.05 2.88 -12.32
CA ARG A 67 -1.29 2.07 -13.51
C ARG A 67 -2.64 1.35 -13.47
N VAL A 68 -2.96 0.68 -12.38
CA VAL A 68 -4.26 0.00 -12.17
C VAL A 68 -5.39 1.03 -12.11
N LYS A 69 -5.18 2.17 -11.42
CA LYS A 69 -6.15 3.27 -11.37
C LYS A 69 -6.44 3.82 -12.77
N ASN A 70 -5.41 4.02 -13.59
CA ASN A 70 -5.54 4.47 -14.96
C ASN A 70 -6.22 3.42 -15.85
N MET A 71 -5.95 2.13 -15.66
CA MET A 71 -6.65 1.05 -16.36
C MET A 71 -8.14 1.01 -16.03
N VAL A 72 -8.52 1.23 -14.76
CA VAL A 72 -9.93 1.27 -14.35
C VAL A 72 -10.64 2.51 -14.91
N LYS A 73 -9.99 3.68 -14.84
CA LYS A 73 -10.54 4.94 -15.39
C LYS A 73 -10.75 4.89 -16.90
N ASN A 74 -9.80 4.31 -17.64
CA ASN A 74 -9.84 4.22 -19.09
C ASN A 74 -10.66 3.01 -19.59
N ASN A 75 -11.19 2.18 -18.69
CA ASN A 75 -12.02 1.04 -19.08
C ASN A 75 -13.30 1.56 -19.76
N PRO A 76 -13.56 1.19 -21.04
CA PRO A 76 -14.73 1.67 -21.77
C PRO A 76 -16.06 1.33 -21.10
N ASN A 77 -16.13 0.26 -20.30
CA ASN A 77 -17.32 -0.07 -19.52
C ASN A 77 -17.52 0.87 -18.32
N HIS A 78 -16.43 1.36 -17.70
CA HIS A 78 -16.49 2.31 -16.59
C HIS A 78 -16.92 3.70 -17.09
N ILE A 79 -16.34 4.16 -18.20
CA ILE A 79 -16.68 5.45 -18.84
C ILE A 79 -18.17 5.50 -19.21
N LYS A 80 -18.66 4.50 -19.94
CA LYS A 80 -20.07 4.40 -20.34
C LYS A 80 -21.03 4.38 -19.14
N ALA A 81 -20.64 3.74 -18.04
CA ALA A 81 -21.43 3.71 -16.82
C ALA A 81 -21.50 5.08 -16.12
N GLN A 82 -20.42 5.88 -16.17
CA GLN A 82 -20.40 7.24 -15.64
C GLN A 82 -21.25 8.20 -16.47
N GLU A 83 -21.16 8.12 -17.80
CA GLU A 83 -21.97 8.93 -18.74
C GLU A 83 -23.47 8.66 -18.52
N LYS A 84 -23.87 7.38 -18.36
CA LYS A 84 -25.26 7.00 -18.10
C LYS A 84 -25.80 7.57 -16.78
N ARG A 85 -24.96 7.65 -15.74
CA ARG A 85 -25.33 8.23 -14.44
C ARG A 85 -25.49 9.75 -14.50
N GLN A 86 -24.65 10.44 -15.26
CA GLN A 86 -24.72 11.90 -15.43
C GLN A 86 -25.92 12.32 -16.28
N GLY A 87 -26.23 11.57 -17.34
CA GLY A 87 -27.41 11.82 -18.18
C GLY A 87 -28.75 11.61 -17.46
N ALA A 88 -28.80 10.76 -16.44
CA ALA A 88 -30.02 10.51 -15.65
C ALA A 88 -30.32 11.59 -14.61
N SER A 89 -29.39 12.50 -14.33
CA SER A 89 -29.57 13.60 -13.34
C SER A 89 -30.02 14.92 -13.98
N HIS A 90 -30.17 14.96 -15.31
CA HIS A 90 -30.49 16.18 -16.07
C HIS A 90 -31.83 16.10 -16.82
N ALA A 91 -32.66 15.09 -16.53
CA ALA A 91 -34.02 14.90 -17.05
C ALA A 91 -35.00 14.83 -15.88
#